data_AF-A0A2C6AIQ9-F1
#
_entry.id   AF-A0A2C6AIQ9-F1
#
_cell.length_a   1.000
_cell.length_b   1.000
_cell.length_c   1.000
_cell.angle_alpha   90.00
_cell.angle_beta   90.00
_cell.angle_gamma   90.00
#
_symmetry.space_group_name_H-M   'P 1'
#
loop_
_entity.id
_entity.type
_entity.pdbx_description
1 polymer ?
#
loop_
_entity_poly.entity_id
_entity_poly.type
_entity_poly.pdbx_seq_one_letter_code
_entity_poly.pdbx_strand_id
1 'polypeptide(L)'
;MPYLHWEVEKRLMRMSNIVQEQTAARQSKSEIRKLRPKRRPKLLEMANDRRMQLRRLQPGSRRKVGQWRPTSALAKYLWLAAKMFEIIDEIADERLVTQNLDTKAPIHIRRTLDQFYHWTTADTTDQDHNQVVCRKTRSGIDPRATSRLVVVDQLWMWILDENTILTCFPRRWGRNKPDPSAVHKGIRQTIGELVKREHETWCIYDLALIIIDECSRVFFDRTAPLDQRPEVVAIFGAAISDVAEQKTMAYEAFGEAVTGMNKQESAHSNNEDLLRKSLNINFEWSVLIDAQHVIDELQIMQEVFTQQLAVNWSTISR
;
A
#
# COMPACT_ATOMS: atom_id res chain seq x y z
N MET A 1 1.49 -18.34 4.27
CA MET A 1 2.14 -17.40 5.20
C MET A 1 2.11 -15.99 4.61
N PRO A 2 1.53 -14.97 5.27
CA PRO A 2 1.61 -13.60 4.79
C PRO A 2 3.04 -13.04 4.93
N TYR A 3 3.47 -12.18 4.02
CA TYR A 3 4.74 -11.48 4.17
C TYR A 3 4.73 -10.07 3.59
N LEU A 4 5.57 -9.21 4.19
CA LEU A 4 5.70 -7.83 3.74
C LEU A 4 6.55 -7.75 2.49
N HIS A 5 6.07 -6.93 1.57
CA HIS A 5 6.72 -6.63 0.32
C HIS A 5 6.38 -5.18 -0.05
N TRP A 6 6.85 -4.71 -1.20
CA TRP A 6 6.55 -3.34 -1.66
C TRP A 6 6.17 -3.33 -3.13
N GLU A 7 5.39 -2.34 -3.58
CA GLU A 7 4.98 -2.18 -4.98
C GLU A 7 4.90 -0.70 -5.37
N VAL A 8 4.89 -0.44 -6.68
CA VAL A 8 4.65 0.90 -7.21
C VAL A 8 3.16 1.26 -7.09
N GLU A 9 2.86 2.39 -6.43
CA GLU A 9 1.50 2.86 -6.14
C GLU A 9 0.61 2.89 -7.38
N LYS A 10 1.09 3.52 -8.46
CA LYS A 10 0.30 3.70 -9.69
C LYS A 10 -0.19 2.38 -10.28
N ARG A 11 0.61 1.32 -10.21
CA ARG A 11 0.25 0.00 -10.74
C ARG A 11 -0.74 -0.71 -9.85
N LEU A 12 -0.47 -0.70 -8.54
CA LEU A 12 -1.36 -1.33 -7.56
C LEU A 12 -2.75 -0.70 -7.60
N MET A 13 -2.83 0.63 -7.69
CA MET A 13 -4.11 1.35 -7.79
C MET A 13 -4.87 1.01 -9.08
N ARG A 14 -4.19 0.91 -10.24
CA ARG A 14 -4.84 0.47 -11.48
C ARG A 14 -5.43 -0.92 -11.33
N MET A 15 -4.65 -1.86 -10.78
CA MET A 15 -5.13 -3.23 -10.62
C MET A 15 -6.25 -3.34 -9.58
N SER A 16 -6.15 -2.60 -8.48
CA SER A 16 -7.21 -2.50 -7.47
C SER A 16 -8.52 -1.99 -8.08
N ASN A 17 -8.46 -0.94 -8.91
CA ASN A 17 -9.63 -0.42 -9.61
C ASN A 17 -10.26 -1.48 -10.54
N ILE A 18 -9.45 -2.22 -11.29
CA ILE A 18 -9.93 -3.31 -12.15
C ILE A 18 -10.66 -4.36 -11.29
N VAL A 19 -10.08 -4.76 -10.16
CA VAL A 19 -10.68 -5.73 -9.24
C VAL A 19 -12.01 -5.22 -8.67
N GLN A 20 -12.05 -3.96 -8.24
CA GLN A 20 -13.26 -3.32 -7.72
C GLN A 20 -14.35 -3.22 -8.80
N GLU A 21 -14.00 -2.85 -10.03
CA GLU A 21 -14.93 -2.78 -11.16
C GLU A 21 -15.53 -4.16 -11.47
N GLN A 22 -14.72 -5.22 -11.51
CA GLN A 22 -15.22 -6.59 -11.72
C GLN A 22 -16.13 -7.04 -10.58
N THR A 23 -15.74 -6.75 -9.34
CA THR A 23 -16.51 -7.10 -8.14
C THR A 23 -17.87 -6.37 -8.12
N ALA A 24 -17.90 -5.07 -8.44
CA ALA A 24 -19.12 -4.26 -8.50
C ALA A 24 -20.03 -4.66 -9.68
N ALA A 25 -19.46 -4.95 -10.85
CA ALA A 25 -20.20 -5.48 -12.00
C ALA A 25 -20.86 -6.82 -11.67
N ARG A 26 -20.24 -7.64 -10.82
CA ARG A 26 -20.82 -8.88 -10.33
C ARG A 26 -21.91 -8.66 -9.28
N GLN A 27 -21.68 -7.78 -8.29
CA GLN A 27 -22.70 -7.45 -7.30
C GLN A 27 -23.99 -6.99 -7.97
N SER A 28 -23.88 -6.05 -8.93
CA SER A 28 -25.03 -5.61 -9.73
C SER A 28 -25.67 -6.73 -10.57
N LYS A 29 -24.89 -7.60 -11.25
CA LYS A 29 -25.45 -8.78 -11.95
C LYS A 29 -26.16 -9.76 -11.00
N SER A 30 -25.66 -9.93 -9.78
CA SER A 30 -26.25 -10.81 -8.77
C SER A 30 -27.54 -10.22 -8.20
N GLU A 31 -27.59 -8.91 -7.98
CA GLU A 31 -28.78 -8.17 -7.55
C GLU A 31 -29.86 -8.20 -8.65
N ILE A 32 -29.48 -7.99 -9.91
CA ILE A 32 -30.37 -8.11 -11.06
C ILE A 32 -30.91 -9.54 -11.21
N ARG A 33 -30.10 -10.57 -10.93
CA ARG A 33 -30.56 -11.97 -10.93
C ARG A 33 -31.53 -12.27 -9.79
N LYS A 34 -31.32 -11.69 -8.61
CA LYS A 34 -32.27 -11.78 -7.47
C LYS A 34 -33.57 -11.01 -7.75
N LEU A 35 -33.53 -9.98 -8.59
CA LEU A 35 -34.66 -9.18 -9.04
C LEU A 35 -35.23 -9.69 -10.39
N ARG A 36 -35.90 -10.85 -10.39
CA ARG A 36 -36.87 -11.21 -11.46
C ARG A 36 -38.31 -11.08 -10.96
N PRO A 37 -39.27 -10.66 -11.81
CA PRO A 37 -40.08 -9.49 -11.51
C PRO A 37 -41.41 -9.84 -10.82
N LYS A 38 -41.68 -9.18 -9.70
CA LYS A 38 -43.05 -8.80 -9.33
C LYS A 38 -43.07 -7.28 -9.13
N ARG A 39 -43.63 -6.59 -10.13
CA ARG A 39 -43.99 -5.17 -10.15
C ARG A 39 -42.85 -4.18 -9.86
N ARG A 40 -42.40 -3.48 -10.91
CA ARG A 40 -41.70 -2.19 -10.74
C ARG A 40 -42.72 -1.13 -10.30
N PRO A 41 -42.36 -0.27 -9.33
CA PRO A 41 -42.64 1.14 -9.57
C PRO A 41 -41.55 2.08 -9.03
N LYS A 42 -41.29 3.17 -9.78
CA LYS A 42 -40.80 4.52 -9.38
C LYS A 42 -39.55 4.71 -8.51
N LEU A 43 -39.09 3.72 -7.76
CA LEU A 43 -37.96 3.81 -6.82
C LEU A 43 -36.59 3.84 -7.52
N LEU A 44 -36.49 3.22 -8.71
CA LEU A 44 -35.26 3.21 -9.50
C LEU A 44 -34.96 4.58 -10.12
N GLU A 45 -36.00 5.37 -10.42
CA GLU A 45 -35.88 6.75 -10.90
C GLU A 45 -35.39 7.68 -9.77
N MET A 46 -35.97 7.51 -8.57
CA MET A 46 -35.54 8.23 -7.36
C MET A 46 -34.11 7.86 -6.90
N ALA A 47 -33.69 6.61 -7.09
CA ALA A 47 -32.33 6.17 -6.77
C ALA A 47 -31.29 6.78 -7.72
N ASN A 48 -31.64 6.93 -9.01
CA ASN A 48 -30.80 7.61 -9.99
C ASN A 48 -30.70 9.12 -9.73
N ASP A 49 -31.80 9.75 -9.30
CA ASP A 49 -31.80 11.16 -8.92
C ASP A 49 -30.98 11.43 -7.63
N ARG A 50 -31.09 10.56 -6.61
CA ARG A 50 -30.22 10.65 -5.41
C ARG A 50 -28.75 10.41 -5.76
N ARG A 51 -28.45 9.50 -6.68
CA ARG A 51 -27.07 9.25 -7.16
C ARG A 51 -26.51 10.44 -7.94
N MET A 52 -27.34 11.15 -8.71
CA MET A 52 -26.95 12.41 -9.35
C MET A 52 -26.78 13.56 -8.35
N GLN A 53 -27.61 13.65 -7.31
CA GLN A 53 -27.48 14.68 -6.27
C GLN A 53 -26.24 14.46 -5.39
N LEU A 54 -25.89 13.21 -5.05
CA LEU A 54 -24.65 12.87 -4.34
C LEU A 54 -23.38 13.19 -5.15
N ARG A 55 -23.46 13.11 -6.50
CA ARG A 55 -22.37 13.56 -7.39
C ARG A 55 -22.20 15.08 -7.42
N ARG A 56 -23.22 15.85 -7.05
CA ARG A 56 -23.16 17.33 -6.98
C ARG A 56 -22.62 17.85 -5.64
N LEU A 57 -22.52 17.00 -4.62
CA LEU A 57 -22.14 17.38 -3.26
C LEU A 57 -20.70 17.00 -2.88
N GLN A 58 -19.87 16.56 -3.82
CA GLN A 58 -18.42 16.41 -3.59
C GLN A 58 -17.78 17.80 -3.43
N PRO A 59 -17.26 18.17 -2.24
CA PRO A 59 -16.49 19.38 -2.08
C PRO A 59 -15.06 19.15 -2.54
N GLY A 60 -14.49 20.15 -3.20
CA GLY A 60 -13.05 20.26 -3.41
C GLY A 60 -12.52 19.46 -4.61
N SER A 61 -12.40 20.14 -5.75
CA SER A 61 -11.53 19.69 -6.82
C SER A 61 -10.09 19.58 -6.28
N ARG A 62 -9.63 18.35 -6.02
CA ARG A 62 -8.18 18.09 -5.91
C ARG A 62 -7.55 18.67 -7.18
N ARG A 63 -6.71 19.70 -7.02
CA ARG A 63 -5.99 20.38 -8.11
C ARG A 63 -5.34 19.30 -8.98
N LYS A 64 -5.87 19.07 -10.18
CA LYS A 64 -5.20 18.23 -11.17
C LYS A 64 -3.90 18.94 -11.51
N VAL A 65 -2.79 18.47 -10.94
CA VAL A 65 -1.45 18.87 -11.36
C VAL A 65 -1.43 18.77 -12.88
N GLY A 66 -1.11 19.88 -13.55
CA GLY A 66 -1.21 19.99 -15.00
C GLY A 66 -0.43 18.84 -15.65
N GLN A 67 -1.12 17.94 -16.32
CA GLN A 67 -0.48 16.87 -17.08
C GLN A 67 0.32 17.53 -18.20
N TRP A 68 1.65 17.51 -18.06
CA TRP A 68 2.56 17.94 -19.11
C TRP A 68 2.24 17.19 -20.40
N ARG A 69 2.07 17.93 -21.50
CA ARG A 69 1.79 17.36 -22.83
C ARG A 69 2.89 17.80 -23.81
N PRO A 70 3.44 16.88 -24.60
CA PRO A 70 4.43 17.22 -25.61
C PRO A 70 3.81 18.06 -26.73
N THR A 71 4.52 19.11 -27.15
CA THR A 71 4.12 20.01 -28.24
C THR A 71 4.59 19.53 -29.61
N SER A 72 5.83 19.04 -29.72
CA SER A 72 6.44 18.51 -30.94
C SER A 72 5.78 17.20 -31.42
N ALA A 73 5.70 16.99 -32.74
CA ALA A 73 5.14 15.78 -33.35
C ALA A 73 5.91 14.51 -32.95
N LEU A 74 7.25 14.56 -32.93
CA LEU A 74 8.10 13.45 -32.49
C LEU A 74 7.91 13.17 -30.99
N ALA A 75 7.83 14.21 -30.17
CA ALA A 75 7.59 14.06 -28.75
C ALA A 75 6.19 13.46 -28.46
N LYS A 76 5.16 13.81 -29.24
CA LYS A 76 3.84 13.18 -29.17
C LYS A 76 3.89 11.70 -29.55
N TYR A 77 4.61 11.35 -30.61
CA TYR A 77 4.79 9.95 -31.01
C TYR A 77 5.47 9.14 -29.91
N LEU A 78 6.60 9.63 -29.37
CA LEU A 78 7.30 8.95 -28.27
C LEU A 78 6.44 8.84 -27.01
N TRP A 79 5.67 9.86 -26.68
CA TRP A 79 4.76 9.82 -25.53
C TRP A 79 3.62 8.81 -25.72
N LEU A 80 3.01 8.75 -26.91
CA LEU A 80 2.01 7.74 -27.24
C LEU A 80 2.61 6.33 -27.23
N ALA A 81 3.81 6.15 -27.78
CA ALA A 81 4.52 4.87 -27.77
C ALA A 81 4.83 4.41 -26.34
N ALA A 82 5.32 5.31 -25.48
CA ALA A 82 5.56 5.03 -24.06
C ALA A 82 4.26 4.66 -23.32
N LYS A 83 3.18 5.41 -23.55
CA LYS A 83 1.86 5.12 -22.97
C LYS A 83 1.32 3.77 -23.45
N MET A 84 1.49 3.46 -24.73
CA MET A 84 1.09 2.17 -25.31
C MET A 84 1.89 1.03 -24.69
N PHE A 85 3.21 1.21 -24.50
CA PHE A 85 4.07 0.23 -23.86
C PHE A 85 3.63 -0.07 -22.41
N GLU A 86 3.31 0.96 -21.61
CA GLU A 86 2.76 0.75 -20.26
C GLU A 86 1.46 -0.07 -20.28
N ILE A 87 0.56 0.21 -21.22
CA ILE A 87 -0.71 -0.52 -21.35
C ILE A 87 -0.46 -1.98 -21.76
N ILE A 88 0.41 -2.21 -22.76
CA ILE A 88 0.74 -3.57 -23.23
C ILE A 88 1.33 -4.42 -22.10
N ASP A 89 2.17 -3.80 -21.27
CA ASP A 89 2.77 -4.45 -20.11
C ASP A 89 1.72 -4.88 -19.06
N GLU A 90 0.73 -4.01 -18.81
CA GLU A 90 -0.33 -4.24 -17.82
C GLU A 90 -1.47 -5.15 -18.33
N ILE A 91 -1.71 -5.24 -19.65
CA ILE A 91 -2.83 -6.02 -20.23
C ILE A 91 -2.78 -7.51 -19.83
N ALA A 92 -1.57 -8.07 -19.72
CA ALA A 92 -1.40 -9.47 -19.34
C ALA A 92 -1.97 -9.75 -17.95
N ASP A 93 -1.69 -8.83 -17.04
CA ASP A 93 -2.04 -8.88 -15.65
C ASP A 93 -3.55 -8.60 -15.47
N GLU A 94 -4.08 -7.62 -16.19
CA GLU A 94 -5.51 -7.35 -16.26
C GLU A 94 -6.29 -8.58 -16.74
N ARG A 95 -5.83 -9.24 -17.80
CA ARG A 95 -6.46 -10.48 -18.30
C ARG A 95 -6.43 -11.59 -17.26
N LEU A 96 -5.30 -11.74 -16.58
CA LEU A 96 -5.13 -12.76 -15.57
C LEU A 96 -6.05 -12.54 -14.37
N VAL A 97 -6.23 -11.28 -13.95
CA VAL A 97 -7.18 -10.89 -12.90
C VAL A 97 -8.62 -11.10 -13.35
N THR A 98 -9.01 -10.53 -14.49
CA THR A 98 -10.38 -10.60 -15.00
C THR A 98 -10.85 -12.03 -15.30
N GLN A 99 -9.96 -12.91 -15.76
CA GLN A 99 -10.31 -14.30 -16.06
C GLN A 99 -10.36 -15.19 -14.82
N ASN A 100 -9.50 -14.96 -13.82
CA ASN A 100 -9.32 -15.85 -12.68
C ASN A 100 -9.89 -15.33 -11.35
N LEU A 101 -10.51 -14.14 -11.32
CA LEU A 101 -11.17 -13.62 -10.11
C LEU A 101 -12.38 -14.48 -9.68
N ASP A 102 -13.14 -14.97 -10.67
CA ASP A 102 -14.43 -15.62 -10.46
C ASP A 102 -14.39 -17.15 -10.61
N THR A 103 -13.21 -17.72 -10.81
CA THR A 103 -13.04 -19.17 -10.99
C THR A 103 -13.15 -19.91 -9.65
N LYS A 104 -13.31 -21.24 -9.69
CA LYS A 104 -13.37 -22.10 -8.49
C LYS A 104 -12.11 -21.99 -7.62
N ALA A 105 -10.98 -21.66 -8.24
CA ALA A 105 -9.72 -21.37 -7.57
C ALA A 105 -9.36 -19.90 -7.90
N PRO A 106 -9.92 -18.93 -7.15
CA PRO A 106 -9.73 -17.53 -7.45
C PRO A 106 -8.27 -17.13 -7.26
N ILE A 107 -7.81 -16.18 -8.05
CA ILE A 107 -6.48 -15.63 -7.85
C ILE A 107 -6.39 -14.86 -6.51
N HIS A 108 -5.34 -15.14 -5.75
CA HIS A 108 -4.95 -14.34 -4.59
C HIS A 108 -4.26 -13.06 -5.05
N ILE A 109 -4.97 -11.94 -4.95
CA ILE A 109 -4.46 -10.63 -5.30
C ILE A 109 -3.65 -10.08 -4.13
N ARG A 110 -2.53 -9.44 -4.45
CA ARG A 110 -1.71 -8.65 -3.51
C ARG A 110 -2.53 -7.52 -2.89
N ARG A 111 -2.42 -7.35 -1.57
CA ARG A 111 -3.18 -6.35 -0.81
C ARG A 111 -2.26 -5.29 -0.24
N THR A 112 -2.76 -4.07 -0.05
CA THR A 112 -2.08 -3.07 0.80
C THR A 112 -2.19 -3.47 2.29
N LEU A 113 -1.45 -2.77 3.15
CA LEU A 113 -1.55 -2.98 4.62
C LEU A 113 -2.99 -2.80 5.10
N ASP A 114 -3.65 -1.70 4.71
CA ASP A 114 -5.02 -1.41 5.10
C ASP A 114 -6.02 -2.42 4.55
N GLN A 115 -5.89 -2.85 3.29
CA GLN A 115 -6.75 -3.88 2.72
C GLN A 115 -6.57 -5.25 3.39
N PHE A 116 -5.37 -5.53 3.90
CA PHE A 116 -5.10 -6.77 4.61
C PHE A 116 -5.74 -6.76 6.01
N TYR A 117 -5.57 -5.67 6.76
CA TYR A 117 -6.06 -5.55 8.13
C TYR A 117 -7.57 -5.25 8.18
N HIS A 118 -8.04 -4.29 7.40
CA HIS A 118 -9.43 -3.85 7.35
C HIS A 118 -10.22 -4.57 6.25
N TRP A 119 -10.34 -5.89 6.37
CA TRP A 119 -11.02 -6.73 5.38
C TRP A 119 -12.51 -6.41 5.17
N THR A 120 -13.16 -5.73 6.13
CA THR A 120 -14.57 -5.30 6.03
C THR A 120 -14.75 -3.94 5.35
N THR A 121 -13.68 -3.15 5.22
CA THR A 121 -13.76 -1.81 4.65
C THR A 121 -13.82 -1.90 3.13
N ALA A 122 -14.81 -1.23 2.53
CA ALA A 122 -15.05 -1.31 1.09
C ALA A 122 -14.02 -0.51 0.26
N ASP A 123 -13.50 0.57 0.82
CA ASP A 123 -12.54 1.46 0.16
C ASP A 123 -11.46 1.91 1.14
N THR A 124 -10.20 1.60 0.81
CA THR A 124 -9.00 1.94 1.58
C THR A 124 -8.12 2.94 0.83
N THR A 125 -8.58 3.48 -0.30
CA THR A 125 -7.72 4.25 -1.22
C THR A 125 -7.11 5.49 -0.58
N ASP A 126 -7.84 6.19 0.28
CA ASP A 126 -7.31 7.37 0.99
C ASP A 126 -6.26 6.96 2.04
N GLN A 127 -6.47 5.85 2.76
CA GLN A 127 -5.49 5.29 3.70
C GLN A 127 -4.22 4.83 2.96
N ASP A 128 -4.40 4.10 1.87
CA ASP A 128 -3.30 3.63 1.01
C ASP A 128 -2.47 4.81 0.49
N HIS A 129 -3.12 5.91 0.08
CA HIS A 129 -2.44 7.14 -0.35
C HIS A 129 -1.68 7.86 0.77
N ASN A 130 -2.15 7.72 2.00
CA ASN A 130 -1.57 8.36 3.19
C ASN A 130 -0.52 7.49 3.88
N GLN A 131 -0.27 6.28 3.38
CA GLN A 131 0.73 5.39 3.94
C GLN A 131 2.09 6.09 4.10
N VAL A 132 2.78 5.89 5.23
CA VAL A 132 4.05 6.58 5.56
C VAL A 132 5.07 6.43 4.43
N VAL A 133 5.23 5.22 3.89
CA VAL A 133 6.15 4.93 2.77
C VAL A 133 5.72 5.63 1.48
N CYS A 134 4.41 5.68 1.20
CA CYS A 134 3.86 6.40 0.06
C CYS A 134 4.19 7.88 0.13
N ARG A 135 3.89 8.52 1.28
CA ARG A 135 4.15 9.95 1.51
C ARG A 135 5.62 10.30 1.36
N LYS A 136 6.53 9.51 1.96
CA LYS A 136 7.97 9.81 1.93
C LYS A 136 8.59 9.57 0.55
N THR A 137 8.11 8.57 -0.19
CA THR A 137 8.64 8.25 -1.54
C THR A 137 8.01 9.06 -2.65
N ARG A 138 6.85 9.69 -2.40
CA ARG A 138 6.21 10.66 -3.28
C ARG A 138 6.95 11.99 -3.22
N SER A 139 8.01 12.14 -4.02
CA SER A 139 8.65 13.45 -4.20
C SER A 139 7.79 14.33 -5.10
N GLY A 140 7.32 15.47 -4.57
CA GLY A 140 6.69 16.51 -5.39
C GLY A 140 7.70 17.31 -6.23
N ILE A 141 9.00 17.17 -5.93
CA ILE A 141 10.09 17.93 -6.55
C ILE A 141 10.66 17.19 -7.76
N ASP A 142 10.78 15.86 -7.70
CA ASP A 142 11.26 15.04 -8.81
C ASP A 142 10.09 14.33 -9.53
N PRO A 143 9.75 14.71 -10.77
CA PRO A 143 8.73 14.04 -11.58
C PRO A 143 9.04 12.56 -11.86
N ARG A 144 10.30 12.13 -11.70
CA ARG A 144 10.72 10.72 -11.86
C ARG A 144 10.53 9.90 -10.59
N ALA A 145 10.30 10.55 -9.43
CA ALA A 145 10.07 9.85 -8.18
C ALA A 145 8.78 9.05 -8.28
N THR A 146 8.94 7.74 -8.12
CA THR A 146 7.82 6.81 -8.12
C THR A 146 7.38 6.58 -6.69
N SER A 147 6.12 6.89 -6.41
CA SER A 147 5.49 6.61 -5.12
C SER A 147 5.36 5.10 -4.91
N ARG A 148 5.68 4.63 -3.70
CA ARG A 148 5.78 3.22 -3.34
C ARG A 148 4.89 2.91 -2.14
N LEU A 149 4.33 1.71 -2.16
CA LEU A 149 3.49 1.19 -1.09
C LEU A 149 4.09 -0.08 -0.51
N VAL A 150 3.95 -0.24 0.80
CA VAL A 150 4.08 -1.52 1.49
C VAL A 150 2.81 -2.31 1.27
N VAL A 151 3.01 -3.56 0.89
CA VAL A 151 1.97 -4.52 0.53
C VAL A 151 2.18 -5.81 1.29
N VAL A 152 1.10 -6.57 1.46
CA VAL A 152 1.11 -7.90 2.03
C VAL A 152 0.91 -8.91 0.90
N ASP A 153 1.91 -9.75 0.71
CA ASP A 153 1.89 -10.90 -0.19
C ASP A 153 1.67 -12.21 0.60
N GLN A 154 1.41 -13.30 -0.12
CA GLN A 154 1.18 -14.62 0.47
C GLN A 154 2.14 -15.65 -0.12
N LEU A 155 2.91 -16.29 0.75
CA LEU A 155 3.72 -17.46 0.43
C LEU A 155 2.89 -18.72 0.65
N TRP A 156 2.77 -19.53 -0.40
CA TRP A 156 2.25 -20.89 -0.31
C TRP A 156 3.38 -21.88 -0.47
N MET A 157 3.48 -22.84 0.46
CA MET A 157 4.57 -23.80 0.52
C MET A 157 4.03 -25.15 0.96
N TRP A 158 4.40 -26.20 0.22
CA TRP A 158 4.06 -27.58 0.52
C TRP A 158 5.33 -28.41 0.43
N ILE A 159 5.68 -29.06 1.52
CA ILE A 159 6.71 -30.09 1.56
C ILE A 159 5.98 -31.40 1.26
N LEU A 160 6.27 -31.99 0.09
CA LEU A 160 5.61 -33.22 -0.34
C LEU A 160 6.35 -34.44 0.20
N ASP A 161 7.68 -34.41 0.09
CA ASP A 161 8.58 -35.49 0.46
C ASP A 161 9.88 -34.91 1.04
N GLU A 162 10.82 -35.78 1.44
CA GLU A 162 12.15 -35.39 1.96
C GLU A 162 13.00 -34.60 0.97
N ASN A 163 12.67 -34.63 -0.33
CA ASN A 163 13.45 -34.00 -1.40
C ASN A 163 12.65 -33.00 -2.25
N THR A 164 11.35 -32.83 -2.00
CA THR A 164 10.48 -32.06 -2.89
C THR A 164 9.68 -31.02 -2.12
N ILE A 165 9.94 -29.74 -2.43
CA ILE A 165 9.16 -28.61 -1.94
C ILE A 165 8.53 -27.86 -3.12
N LEU A 166 7.23 -27.62 -3.01
CA LEU A 166 6.49 -26.77 -3.93
C LEU A 166 6.25 -25.43 -3.27
N THR A 167 6.73 -24.35 -3.89
CA THR A 167 6.52 -22.98 -3.40
C THR A 167 5.89 -22.10 -4.47
N CYS A 168 4.87 -21.35 -4.11
CA CYS A 168 4.19 -20.39 -4.97
C CYS A 168 4.21 -18.99 -4.35
N PHE A 169 4.65 -18.02 -5.16
CA PHE A 169 4.72 -16.60 -4.78
C PHE A 169 3.92 -15.76 -5.78
N PRO A 170 3.26 -14.69 -5.32
CA PRO A 170 2.65 -13.72 -6.21
C PRO A 170 3.76 -12.98 -6.99
N ARG A 171 3.68 -13.04 -8.32
CA ARG A 171 4.55 -12.27 -9.19
C ARG A 171 4.21 -10.77 -9.07
N ARG A 172 5.21 -9.89 -9.14
CA ARG A 172 4.99 -8.44 -9.30
C ARG A 172 4.26 -8.14 -10.61
N TRP A 173 3.48 -7.06 -10.62
CA TRP A 173 2.80 -6.59 -11.82
C TRP A 173 3.80 -6.02 -12.85
N GLY A 174 3.64 -6.43 -14.11
CA GLY A 174 4.50 -6.09 -15.24
C GLY A 174 5.34 -7.28 -15.75
N ARG A 175 5.39 -7.42 -17.07
CA ARG A 175 6.30 -8.31 -17.78
C ARG A 175 7.66 -7.64 -18.01
N ASN A 176 8.70 -8.47 -18.06
CA ASN A 176 10.04 -8.12 -18.55
C ASN A 176 10.78 -6.97 -17.84
N LYS A 177 10.43 -6.64 -16.60
CA LYS A 177 11.24 -5.74 -15.77
C LYS A 177 12.20 -6.57 -14.91
N PRO A 178 13.45 -6.13 -14.72
CA PRO A 178 14.30 -6.76 -13.71
C PRO A 178 13.56 -6.66 -12.38
N ASP A 179 13.30 -7.79 -11.72
CA ASP A 179 12.61 -7.81 -10.43
C ASP A 179 13.50 -7.10 -9.41
N PRO A 180 13.14 -5.89 -8.94
CA PRO A 180 14.00 -5.17 -8.01
C PRO A 180 14.07 -5.93 -6.68
N SER A 181 12.99 -6.62 -6.25
CA SER A 181 13.02 -7.51 -5.06
C SER A 181 13.77 -8.82 -5.29
N ALA A 182 13.98 -9.24 -6.53
CA ALA A 182 14.84 -10.35 -6.95
C ALA A 182 14.70 -11.68 -6.16
N VAL A 183 13.60 -11.96 -5.46
CA VAL A 183 13.46 -13.12 -4.55
C VAL A 183 13.84 -14.43 -5.23
N HIS A 184 13.34 -14.67 -6.45
CA HIS A 184 13.69 -15.86 -7.22
C HIS A 184 15.16 -15.93 -7.61
N LYS A 185 15.80 -14.77 -7.86
CA LYS A 185 17.24 -14.71 -8.14
C LYS A 185 18.04 -14.93 -6.86
N GLY A 186 17.63 -14.34 -5.74
CA GLY A 186 18.21 -14.53 -4.41
C GLY A 186 18.19 -16.00 -4.01
N ILE A 187 17.02 -16.64 -4.03
CA ILE A 187 16.87 -18.08 -3.76
C ILE A 187 17.81 -18.91 -4.65
N ARG A 188 17.84 -18.66 -5.98
CA ARG A 188 18.73 -19.40 -6.88
C ARG A 188 20.21 -19.16 -6.60
N GLN A 189 20.58 -17.95 -6.20
CA GLN A 189 21.95 -17.60 -5.85
C GLN A 189 22.35 -18.27 -4.54
N THR A 190 21.53 -18.18 -3.50
CA THR A 190 21.76 -18.83 -2.20
C THR A 190 21.90 -20.33 -2.38
N ILE A 191 20.99 -20.98 -3.12
CA ILE A 191 21.11 -22.41 -3.45
C ILE A 191 22.40 -22.68 -4.23
N GLY A 192 22.73 -21.88 -5.25
CA GLY A 192 23.93 -22.07 -6.06
C GLY A 192 25.25 -21.88 -5.30
N GLU A 193 25.29 -20.98 -4.32
CA GLU A 193 26.43 -20.78 -3.43
C GLU A 193 26.56 -21.92 -2.43
N LEU A 194 25.43 -22.40 -1.90
CA LEU A 194 25.41 -23.50 -0.96
C LEU A 194 25.79 -24.81 -1.67
N VAL A 195 25.33 -25.10 -2.90
CA VAL A 195 25.68 -26.34 -3.62
C VAL A 195 27.18 -26.44 -3.89
N LYS A 196 27.87 -25.30 -4.04
CA LYS A 196 29.34 -25.26 -4.17
C LYS A 196 30.07 -25.62 -2.87
N ARG A 197 29.40 -25.52 -1.73
CA ARG A 197 29.92 -25.94 -0.41
C ARG A 197 29.50 -27.40 -0.21
N GLU A 198 30.23 -28.34 -0.81
CA GLU A 198 29.95 -29.79 -0.89
C GLU A 198 29.83 -30.55 0.46
N HIS A 199 29.75 -29.87 1.61
CA HIS A 199 29.97 -30.47 2.93
C HIS A 199 28.79 -30.40 3.93
N GLU A 200 27.62 -29.87 3.55
CA GLU A 200 26.43 -29.90 4.41
C GLU A 200 25.37 -30.84 3.85
N THR A 201 24.93 -31.80 4.66
CA THR A 201 23.71 -32.58 4.40
C THR A 201 22.52 -31.66 4.63
N TRP A 202 21.77 -31.33 3.59
CA TRP A 202 20.62 -30.43 3.73
C TRP A 202 19.35 -31.23 3.87
N CYS A 203 18.49 -30.76 4.76
CA CYS A 203 17.12 -31.20 4.80
C CYS A 203 16.24 -30.24 3.96
N ILE A 204 15.11 -30.75 3.49
CA ILE A 204 14.09 -29.91 2.83
C ILE A 204 13.59 -28.77 3.72
N TYR A 205 13.64 -28.96 5.05
CA TYR A 205 13.33 -27.93 6.03
C TYR A 205 14.34 -26.77 6.01
N ASP A 206 15.62 -27.04 5.75
CA ASP A 206 16.63 -25.99 5.62
C ASP A 206 16.36 -25.15 4.36
N LEU A 207 15.97 -25.81 3.27
CA LEU A 207 15.55 -25.11 2.05
C LEU A 207 14.28 -24.28 2.28
N ALA A 208 13.31 -24.80 3.04
CA ALA A 208 12.12 -24.05 3.42
C ALA A 208 12.47 -22.80 4.24
N LEU A 209 13.41 -22.91 5.18
CA LEU A 209 13.90 -21.78 5.96
C LEU A 209 14.60 -20.74 5.09
N ILE A 210 15.44 -21.16 4.13
CA ILE A 210 16.09 -20.26 3.16
C ILE A 210 15.05 -19.48 2.36
N ILE A 211 13.98 -20.15 1.91
CA ILE A 211 12.91 -19.51 1.14
C ILE A 211 12.19 -18.45 1.99
N ILE A 212 11.86 -18.79 3.24
CA ILE A 212 11.22 -17.87 4.18
C ILE A 212 12.13 -16.67 4.47
N ASP A 213 13.41 -16.92 4.69
CA ASP A 213 14.45 -15.93 4.96
C ASP A 213 14.60 -14.96 3.78
N GLU A 214 14.69 -15.46 2.53
CA GLU A 214 14.71 -14.62 1.33
C GLU A 214 13.46 -13.76 1.16
N CYS A 215 12.27 -14.29 1.48
CA CYS A 215 11.04 -13.50 1.46
C CYS A 215 11.06 -12.37 2.51
N SER A 216 11.67 -12.61 3.67
CA SER A 216 11.80 -11.61 4.75
C SER A 216 12.86 -10.55 4.46
N ARG A 217 13.95 -10.93 3.77
CA ARG A 217 15.06 -10.03 3.41
C ARG A 217 14.62 -8.88 2.51
N VAL A 218 13.65 -9.08 1.61
CA VAL A 218 13.17 -8.01 0.71
C VAL A 218 12.74 -6.76 1.46
N PHE A 219 12.22 -6.92 2.68
CA PHE A 219 11.68 -5.84 3.48
C PHE A 219 12.66 -5.28 4.52
N PHE A 220 13.54 -6.14 5.06
CA PHE A 220 14.43 -5.79 6.18
C PHE A 220 15.91 -5.67 5.84
N ASP A 221 16.28 -5.77 4.58
CA ASP A 221 17.66 -5.56 4.17
C ASP A 221 18.12 -4.15 4.57
N ARG A 222 19.14 -4.10 5.45
CA ARG A 222 19.74 -2.86 5.94
C ARG A 222 20.87 -2.36 5.04
N THR A 223 21.22 -3.12 4.00
CA THR A 223 22.20 -2.65 3.02
C THR A 223 21.54 -1.61 2.11
N ALA A 224 22.14 -0.43 2.03
CA ALA A 224 21.65 0.65 1.17
C ALA A 224 21.48 0.11 -0.25
N PRO A 225 20.25 0.04 -0.80
CA PRO A 225 20.05 -0.58 -2.07
C PRO A 225 20.67 0.32 -3.15
N LEU A 226 21.48 -0.26 -4.04
CA LEU A 226 21.79 0.32 -5.35
C LEU A 226 20.53 0.38 -6.26
N ASP A 227 19.35 0.06 -5.72
CA ASP A 227 18.11 -0.22 -6.40
C ASP A 227 16.98 0.67 -5.84
N GLN A 228 15.83 0.67 -6.52
CA GLN A 228 14.68 1.50 -6.21
C GLN A 228 13.88 1.04 -4.98
N ARG A 229 14.43 0.21 -4.08
CA ARG A 229 13.70 -0.31 -2.92
C ARG A 229 13.54 0.78 -1.84
N PRO A 230 12.38 0.86 -1.17
CA PRO A 230 12.23 1.77 -0.05
C PRO A 230 12.94 1.20 1.19
N GLU A 231 13.82 1.99 1.81
CA GLU A 231 14.40 1.66 3.12
C GLU A 231 13.37 1.90 4.22
N VAL A 232 12.51 0.91 4.47
CA VAL A 232 11.34 1.07 5.34
C VAL A 232 11.74 1.49 6.75
N VAL A 233 12.77 0.87 7.34
CA VAL A 233 13.24 1.19 8.69
C VAL A 233 13.70 2.66 8.79
N ALA A 234 14.44 3.14 7.80
CA ALA A 234 14.88 4.54 7.75
C ALA A 234 13.71 5.51 7.53
N ILE A 235 12.76 5.15 6.65
CA ILE A 235 11.57 5.96 6.38
C ILE A 235 10.69 6.10 7.62
N PHE A 236 10.41 5.01 8.33
CA PHE A 236 9.62 5.05 9.57
C PHE A 236 10.40 5.76 10.70
N GLY A 237 11.72 5.55 10.80
CA GLY A 237 12.56 6.29 11.74
C GLY A 237 12.51 7.81 11.51
N ALA A 238 12.59 8.24 10.24
CA ALA A 238 12.44 9.64 9.87
C ALA A 238 11.02 10.16 10.17
N ALA A 239 9.97 9.39 9.86
CA ALA A 239 8.59 9.79 10.16
C ALA A 239 8.32 9.95 11.66
N ILE A 240 8.85 9.05 12.50
CA ILE A 240 8.75 9.17 13.96
C ILE A 240 9.49 10.41 14.45
N SER A 241 10.67 10.71 13.89
CA SER A 241 11.42 11.94 14.20
C SER A 241 10.64 13.19 13.80
N ASP A 242 10.08 13.21 12.60
CA ASP A 242 9.28 14.33 12.07
C ASP A 242 8.04 14.58 12.98
N VAL A 243 7.34 13.53 13.40
CA VAL A 243 6.19 13.61 14.32
C VAL A 243 6.62 14.07 15.72
N ALA A 244 7.75 13.58 16.25
CA ALA A 244 8.27 13.98 17.55
C ALA A 244 8.69 15.46 17.57
N GLU A 245 9.28 15.95 16.49
CA GLU A 245 9.61 17.37 16.31
C GLU A 245 8.35 18.23 16.27
N GLN A 246 7.37 17.88 15.44
CA GLN A 246 6.10 18.62 15.37
C GLN A 246 5.34 18.63 16.69
N LYS A 247 5.36 17.50 17.43
CA LYS A 247 4.79 17.41 18.77
C LYS A 247 5.49 18.35 19.76
N THR A 248 6.82 18.45 19.68
CA THR A 248 7.59 19.37 20.53
C THR A 248 7.25 20.82 20.21
N MET A 249 7.19 21.18 18.93
CA MET A 249 6.75 22.51 18.48
C MET A 249 5.33 22.85 18.95
N ALA A 250 4.40 21.88 18.91
CA ALA A 250 3.04 22.07 19.42
C ALA A 250 3.03 22.36 20.93
N TYR A 251 3.82 21.63 21.72
CA TYR A 251 3.92 21.84 23.16
C TYR A 251 4.60 23.16 23.54
N GLU A 252 5.65 23.55 22.83
CA GLU A 252 6.29 24.86 23.02
C GLU A 252 5.32 25.99 22.72
N ALA A 253 4.63 25.94 21.57
CA ALA A 253 3.62 26.94 21.20
C ALA A 253 2.48 27.02 22.23
N PHE A 254 2.01 25.87 22.73
CA PHE A 254 1.01 25.83 23.79
C PHE A 254 1.53 26.41 25.11
N GLY A 255 2.75 26.07 25.51
CA GLY A 255 3.39 26.61 26.71
C GLY A 255 3.57 28.12 26.65
N GLU A 256 3.99 28.66 25.50
CA GLU A 256 4.07 30.10 25.25
C GLU A 256 2.70 30.78 25.34
N ALA A 257 1.65 30.18 24.76
CA ALA A 257 0.30 30.71 24.84
C ALA A 257 -0.21 30.77 26.29
N VAL A 258 -0.03 29.70 27.07
CA VAL A 258 -0.46 29.64 28.48
C VAL A 258 0.31 30.64 29.34
N THR A 259 1.62 30.75 29.16
CA THR A 259 2.44 31.72 29.91
C THR A 259 2.17 33.17 29.50
N GLY A 260 1.82 33.41 28.24
CA GLY A 260 1.37 34.70 27.74
C GLY A 260 0.04 35.13 28.36
N MET A 261 -0.94 34.21 28.45
CA MET A 261 -2.23 34.46 29.11
C MET A 261 -2.09 34.81 30.59
N ASN A 262 -1.20 34.12 31.31
CA ASN A 262 -0.99 34.36 32.74
C ASN A 262 -0.29 35.70 33.04
N LYS A 263 0.39 36.31 32.05
CA LYS A 263 1.09 37.61 32.21
C LYS A 263 0.22 38.83 31.82
N GLN A 264 -0.90 38.64 31.11
CA GLN A 264 -1.69 39.72 30.48
C GLN A 264 -3.08 39.96 31.09
N GLU A 265 -3.33 39.56 32.34
CA GLU A 265 -4.60 39.81 33.07
C GLU A 265 -5.05 41.30 33.11
N SER A 266 -4.21 42.26 32.69
CA SER A 266 -4.48 43.70 32.72
C SER A 266 -4.83 44.39 31.39
N ALA A 267 -4.85 43.71 30.23
CA ALA A 267 -5.12 44.35 28.93
C ALA A 267 -6.25 43.67 28.13
N HIS A 268 -7.49 44.12 28.34
CA HIS A 268 -8.74 43.48 27.89
C HIS A 268 -8.96 43.38 26.36
N SER A 269 -8.17 44.01 25.49
CA SER A 269 -8.44 44.01 24.03
C SER A 269 -7.60 43.04 23.19
N ASN A 270 -6.49 42.51 23.72
CA ASN A 270 -5.60 41.57 22.98
C ASN A 270 -5.87 40.09 23.33
N ASN A 271 -6.72 39.84 24.31
CA ASN A 271 -6.98 38.49 24.81
C ASN A 271 -7.79 37.65 23.82
N GLU A 272 -8.68 38.24 23.03
CA GLU A 272 -9.55 37.48 22.12
C GLU A 272 -8.77 36.87 20.95
N ASP A 273 -7.77 37.57 20.41
CA ASP A 273 -6.93 37.06 19.32
C ASP A 273 -5.92 36.02 19.81
N LEU A 274 -5.40 36.17 21.04
CA LEU A 274 -4.57 35.14 21.68
C LEU A 274 -5.36 33.88 22.02
N LEU A 275 -6.59 34.03 22.51
CA LEU A 275 -7.52 32.92 22.72
C LEU A 275 -7.82 32.22 21.38
N ARG A 276 -8.15 32.96 20.31
CA ARG A 276 -8.37 32.38 18.98
C ARG A 276 -7.15 31.64 18.44
N LYS A 277 -5.95 32.14 18.71
CA LYS A 277 -4.69 31.49 18.28
C LYS A 277 -4.41 30.22 19.07
N SER A 278 -4.67 30.21 20.38
CA SER A 278 -4.56 29.02 21.23
C SER A 278 -5.63 27.96 20.97
N LEU A 279 -6.79 28.37 20.45
CA LEU A 279 -7.89 27.48 20.06
C LEU A 279 -7.72 26.91 18.64
N ASN A 280 -6.65 27.27 17.93
CA ASN A 280 -6.37 26.75 16.60
C ASN A 280 -5.76 25.34 16.67
N ILE A 281 -6.60 24.37 17.08
CA ILE A 281 -6.26 22.97 17.32
C ILE A 281 -5.90 22.22 16.01
N ASN A 282 -5.99 22.88 14.85
CA ASN A 282 -5.78 22.23 13.56
C ASN A 282 -4.36 21.66 13.42
N PHE A 283 -3.36 22.33 13.99
CA PHE A 283 -1.99 21.83 13.96
C PHE A 283 -1.83 20.59 14.85
N GLU A 284 -2.26 20.69 16.11
CA GLU A 284 -2.19 19.60 17.08
C GLU A 284 -2.99 18.37 16.61
N TRP A 285 -4.18 18.60 16.04
CA TRP A 285 -5.00 17.56 15.44
C TRP A 285 -4.29 16.87 14.27
N SER A 286 -3.65 17.64 13.40
CA SER A 286 -2.86 17.08 12.29
C SER A 286 -1.71 16.22 12.79
N VAL A 287 -0.98 16.68 13.81
CA VAL A 287 0.14 15.92 14.41
C VAL A 287 -0.37 14.63 15.06
N LEU A 288 -1.51 14.68 15.75
CA LEU A 288 -2.13 13.50 16.36
C LEU A 288 -2.59 12.48 15.32
N ILE A 289 -3.22 12.94 14.23
CA ILE A 289 -3.61 12.06 13.13
C ILE A 289 -2.38 11.41 12.51
N ASP A 290 -1.34 12.20 12.20
CA ASP A 290 -0.11 11.68 11.61
C ASP A 290 0.58 10.66 12.53
N ALA A 291 0.62 10.93 13.85
CA ALA A 291 1.12 9.98 14.84
C ALA A 291 0.29 8.69 14.89
N GLN A 292 -1.04 8.80 14.87
CA GLN A 292 -1.94 7.65 14.89
C GLN A 292 -1.75 6.78 13.64
N HIS A 293 -1.65 7.38 12.45
CA HIS A 293 -1.39 6.65 11.21
C HIS A 293 -0.06 5.88 11.24
N VAL A 294 1.02 6.50 11.75
CA VAL A 294 2.31 5.81 11.91
C VAL A 294 2.17 4.61 12.86
N ILE A 295 1.46 4.77 13.99
CA ILE A 295 1.25 3.69 14.96
C ILE A 295 0.42 2.56 14.36
N ASP A 296 -0.68 2.88 13.68
CA ASP A 296 -1.58 1.89 13.07
C ASP A 296 -0.83 1.06 12.02
N GLU A 297 -0.06 1.71 11.13
CA GLU A 297 0.74 1.01 10.12
C GLU A 297 1.80 0.08 10.76
N LEU A 298 2.51 0.54 11.80
CA LEU A 298 3.48 -0.26 12.53
C LEU A 298 2.81 -1.47 13.22
N GLN A 299 1.63 -1.27 13.79
CA GLN A 299 0.86 -2.33 14.43
C GLN A 299 0.41 -3.39 13.42
N ILE A 300 -0.06 -2.98 12.23
CA ILE A 300 -0.42 -3.92 11.15
C ILE A 300 0.81 -4.73 10.73
N MET A 301 1.97 -4.09 10.56
CA MET A 301 3.20 -4.79 10.22
C MET A 301 3.61 -5.79 11.32
N GLN A 302 3.51 -5.40 12.60
CA GLN A 302 3.79 -6.28 13.72
C GLN A 302 2.86 -7.51 13.75
N GLU A 303 1.59 -7.34 13.44
CA GLU A 303 0.62 -8.44 13.34
C GLU A 303 1.01 -9.41 12.22
N VAL A 304 1.40 -8.91 11.05
CA VAL A 304 1.92 -9.74 9.94
C VAL A 304 3.14 -10.54 10.38
N PHE A 305 4.10 -9.93 11.09
CA PHE A 305 5.27 -10.63 11.62
C PHE A 305 4.93 -11.70 12.65
N THR A 306 3.96 -11.41 13.53
CA THR A 306 3.50 -12.37 14.52
C THR A 306 2.88 -13.59 13.84
N GLN A 307 2.10 -13.39 12.78
CA GLN A 307 1.53 -14.47 11.98
C GLN A 307 2.61 -15.27 11.24
N GLN A 308 3.67 -14.64 10.74
CA GLN A 308 4.80 -15.33 10.13
C GLN A 308 5.50 -16.26 11.13
N LEU A 309 5.81 -15.73 12.32
CA LEU A 309 6.46 -16.51 13.37
C LEU A 309 5.60 -17.70 13.76
N ALA A 310 4.30 -17.51 13.99
CA ALA A 310 3.39 -18.60 14.32
C ALA A 310 3.40 -19.74 13.28
N VAL A 311 3.41 -19.38 11.98
CA VAL A 311 3.49 -20.37 10.91
C VAL A 311 4.85 -21.09 10.89
N ASN A 312 5.95 -20.36 11.09
CA ASN A 312 7.28 -20.99 11.16
C ASN A 312 7.39 -21.97 12.33
N TRP A 313 6.94 -21.58 13.53
CA TRP A 313 6.96 -22.46 14.71
C TRP A 313 6.13 -23.73 14.50
N SER A 314 4.94 -23.60 13.90
CA SER A 314 4.09 -24.77 13.58
C SER A 314 4.65 -25.66 12.48
N THR A 315 5.48 -25.12 11.59
CA THR A 315 6.14 -25.89 10.52
C THR A 315 7.34 -26.68 11.07
N ILE A 316 8.06 -26.12 12.04
CA ILE A 316 9.22 -26.77 12.68
C ILE A 316 8.78 -27.84 13.71
N SER A 317 7.60 -27.66 14.33
CA SER A 317 7.09 -28.59 15.34
C SER A 317 6.40 -29.85 14.76
N ARG A 318 6.26 -29.97 13.44
CA ARG A 318 5.67 -31.13 12.77
C ARG A 318 6.77 -31.94 12.08
#